data_AF-A0A0Q9KBM0-F1
#
_entry.id   AF-A0A0Q9KBM0-F1
#
_cell.length_a   1.000
_cell.length_b   1.000
_cell.length_c   1.000
_cell.angle_alpha   90.00
_cell.angle_beta   90.00
_cell.angle_gamma   90.00
#
_symmetry.space_group_name_H-M   'P 1'
#
loop_
_entity.id
_entity.type
_entity.pdbx_description
1 polymer ?
#
loop_
_entity_poly.entity_id
_entity_poly.type
_entity_poly.pdbx_seq_one_letter_code
_entity_poly.pdbx_strand_id
1 'polypeptide(L)'
;MSADVRAALADYLEFERHLDYAEETIALFLIAKGTPARKIDGRLYPRSINRILEQIGKWYDAELKDPERHISPLRPHDLRHTFANELAKHPDVTEQDLERLLRHRNKRYLTVYTRPPEATSAGFKEKL
;
A
#
# COMPACT_ATOMS: atom_id res chain seq x y z
N MET A 1 -2.88 -13.39 6.38
CA MET A 1 -2.88 -11.96 6.74
C MET A 1 -2.07 -11.82 8.02
N SER A 2 -1.16 -10.86 8.14
CA SER A 2 -0.37 -10.66 9.37
C SER A 2 -1.25 -10.20 10.54
N ALA A 3 -0.71 -10.21 11.75
CA ALA A 3 -1.41 -9.66 12.93
C ALA A 3 -1.66 -8.16 12.75
N ASP A 4 -0.66 -7.40 12.29
CA ASP A 4 -0.76 -5.95 12.14
C ASP A 4 -1.83 -5.54 11.12
N VAL A 5 -1.91 -6.24 9.98
CA VAL A 5 -2.96 -5.97 8.97
C VAL A 5 -4.34 -6.33 9.52
N ARG A 6 -4.46 -7.34 10.39
CA ARG A 6 -5.73 -7.66 11.06
C ARG A 6 -6.12 -6.57 12.05
N ALA A 7 -5.18 -6.08 12.85
CA ALA A 7 -5.40 -5.00 13.80
C ALA A 7 -5.82 -3.72 13.08
N ALA A 8 -5.05 -3.26 12.09
CA ALA A 8 -5.37 -2.07 11.31
C ALA A 8 -6.74 -2.16 10.61
N LEU A 9 -7.09 -3.35 10.11
CA LEU A 9 -8.42 -3.56 9.52
C LEU A 9 -9.52 -3.52 10.58
N ALA A 10 -9.31 -4.13 11.75
CA ALA A 10 -10.28 -4.10 12.84
C ALA A 10 -10.53 -2.66 13.31
N ASP A 11 -9.46 -1.88 13.53
CA ASP A 11 -9.55 -0.48 13.94
C ASP A 11 -10.34 0.35 12.92
N TYR A 12 -10.04 0.19 11.62
CA TYR A 12 -10.80 0.87 10.56
C TYR A 12 -12.29 0.51 10.60
N LEU A 13 -12.61 -0.77 10.78
CA LEU A 13 -14.01 -1.23 10.83
C LEU A 13 -14.75 -0.70 12.05
N GLU A 14 -14.08 -0.64 13.20
CA GLU A 14 -14.64 -0.20 14.47
C GLU A 14 -14.84 1.32 14.51
N PHE A 15 -13.80 2.08 14.20
CA PHE A 15 -13.78 3.52 14.49
C PHE A 15 -14.13 4.42 13.31
N GLU A 16 -13.88 3.98 12.07
CA GLU A 16 -13.97 4.87 10.91
C GLU A 16 -15.07 4.48 9.93
N ARG A 17 -15.12 3.20 9.52
CA ARG A 17 -15.97 2.76 8.40
C ARG A 17 -17.46 3.05 8.61
N HIS A 18 -17.93 2.95 9.86
CA HIS A 18 -19.35 3.15 10.17
C HIS A 18 -19.81 4.60 9.95
N LEU A 19 -18.91 5.58 10.04
CA LEU A 19 -19.20 6.99 9.79
C LEU A 19 -19.61 7.25 8.33
N ASP A 20 -19.08 6.44 7.42
CA ASP A 20 -19.29 6.54 5.98
C ASP A 20 -20.29 5.51 5.45
N TYR A 21 -20.80 4.62 6.29
CA TYR A 21 -21.68 3.55 5.86
C TYR A 21 -23.05 4.06 5.37
N ALA A 22 -23.59 3.38 4.36
CA ALA A 22 -24.97 3.47 3.89
C ALA A 22 -25.48 2.05 3.56
N GLU A 23 -26.79 1.84 3.55
CA GLU A 23 -27.40 0.51 3.40
C GLU A 23 -26.92 -0.23 2.14
N GLU A 24 -26.73 0.50 1.04
CA GLU A 24 -26.29 -0.02 -0.27
C GLU A 24 -24.79 -0.36 -0.34
N THR A 25 -24.06 -0.15 0.76
CA THR A 25 -22.60 -0.22 0.77
C THR A 25 -22.08 -1.63 1.00
N ILE A 26 -21.48 -2.21 -0.05
CA ILE A 26 -20.84 -3.54 -0.02
C ILE A 26 -19.30 -3.49 0.03
N ALA A 27 -18.70 -2.36 -0.33
CA ALA A 27 -17.24 -2.24 -0.42
C ALA A 27 -16.59 -2.19 0.98
N LEU A 28 -15.35 -2.68 1.09
CA LEU A 28 -14.61 -2.57 2.35
C LEU A 28 -14.22 -1.12 2.62
N PHE A 29 -13.49 -0.50 1.68
CA PHE A 29 -13.06 0.89 1.77
C PHE A 29 -14.07 1.83 1.13
N LEU A 30 -14.48 2.84 1.91
CA LEU A 30 -15.52 3.77 1.55
C LEU A 30 -14.98 5.16 1.28
N ILE A 31 -15.67 5.91 0.45
CA ILE A 31 -15.47 7.35 0.34
C ILE A 31 -16.29 8.06 1.41
N ALA A 32 -15.69 9.11 1.97
CA ALA A 32 -16.27 9.93 3.02
C ALA A 32 -17.69 10.40 2.68
N LYS A 33 -18.62 10.25 3.62
CA LYS A 33 -19.99 10.76 3.50
C LYS A 33 -19.96 12.28 3.33
N GLY A 34 -20.73 12.79 2.37
CA GLY A 34 -20.74 14.21 2.02
C GLY A 34 -19.75 14.61 0.91
N THR A 35 -18.91 13.69 0.41
CA THR A 35 -18.06 13.98 -0.74
C THR A 35 -18.90 14.19 -2.01
N PRO A 36 -18.69 15.28 -2.77
CA PRO A 36 -19.36 15.48 -4.07
C PRO A 36 -19.09 14.33 -5.04
N ALA A 37 -20.10 13.96 -5.84
CA ALA A 37 -20.03 12.85 -6.80
C ALA A 37 -19.72 11.47 -6.18
N ARG A 38 -20.05 11.25 -4.90
CA ARG A 38 -20.00 9.95 -4.24
C ARG A 38 -20.86 8.92 -4.97
N LYS A 39 -20.30 7.73 -5.24
CA LYS A 39 -21.08 6.60 -5.77
C LYS A 39 -22.13 6.16 -4.76
N ILE A 40 -23.25 5.66 -5.27
CA ILE A 40 -24.31 5.08 -4.42
C ILE A 40 -23.80 3.93 -3.55
N ASP A 41 -22.90 3.10 -4.07
CA ASP A 41 -22.29 1.98 -3.34
C ASP A 41 -21.20 2.41 -2.35
N GLY A 42 -20.95 3.73 -2.23
CA GLY A 42 -19.96 4.31 -1.33
C GLY A 42 -18.51 3.94 -1.62
N ARG A 43 -18.23 3.19 -2.70
CA ARG A 43 -16.90 2.61 -2.93
C ARG A 43 -15.84 3.68 -3.17
N LEU A 44 -14.72 3.55 -2.46
CA LEU A 44 -13.55 4.40 -2.68
C LEU A 44 -13.00 4.24 -4.11
N TYR A 45 -12.72 5.35 -4.78
CA TYR A 45 -12.13 5.33 -6.11
C TYR A 45 -10.64 4.95 -6.06
N PRO A 46 -10.12 4.19 -7.04
CA PRO A 46 -8.68 3.90 -7.12
C PRO A 46 -7.81 5.15 -7.14
N ARG A 47 -8.26 6.23 -7.79
CA ARG A 47 -7.57 7.52 -7.79
C ARG A 47 -7.49 8.16 -6.40
N SER A 48 -8.48 7.92 -5.54
CA SER A 48 -8.45 8.40 -4.16
C SER A 48 -7.36 7.70 -3.34
N ILE A 49 -7.12 6.40 -3.59
CA ILE A 49 -6.00 5.66 -2.94
C ILE A 49 -4.66 6.29 -3.31
N ASN A 50 -4.45 6.63 -4.59
CA ASN A 50 -3.23 7.33 -5.02
C ASN A 50 -3.05 8.66 -4.28
N ARG A 51 -4.14 9.45 -4.15
CA ARG A 51 -4.09 10.74 -3.45
C ARG A 51 -3.79 10.59 -1.95
N ILE A 52 -4.39 9.57 -1.30
CA ILE A 52 -4.13 9.27 0.11
C ILE A 52 -2.64 8.98 0.32
N LEU A 53 -2.06 8.09 -0.51
CA LEU A 53 -0.64 7.74 -0.39
C LEU A 53 0.28 8.92 -0.71
N GLU A 54 -0.03 9.68 -1.77
CA GLU A 54 0.72 10.89 -2.09
C GLU A 54 0.72 11.89 -0.90
N GLN A 55 -0.43 12.04 -0.24
CA GLN A 55 -0.55 12.92 0.92
C GLN A 55 0.22 12.40 2.13
N ILE A 56 0.19 11.09 2.40
CA ILE A 56 0.98 10.45 3.45
C ILE A 56 2.48 10.70 3.21
N GLY A 57 2.96 10.50 1.98
CA GLY A 57 4.36 10.77 1.63
C GLY A 57 4.76 12.23 1.90
N LYS A 58 3.91 13.19 1.49
CA LYS A 58 4.14 14.62 1.76
C LYS A 58 4.18 14.96 3.24
N TRP A 59 3.27 14.39 4.04
CA TRP A 59 3.26 14.63 5.50
C TRP A 59 4.51 14.07 6.16
N TYR A 60 4.87 12.85 5.80
CA TYR A 60 6.07 12.20 6.30
C TYR A 60 7.33 13.03 6.00
N ASP A 61 7.50 13.49 4.75
CA ASP A 61 8.67 14.28 4.35
C ASP A 61 8.68 15.70 4.97
N ALA A 62 7.51 16.22 5.37
CA ALA A 62 7.42 17.50 6.05
C ALA A 62 7.84 17.40 7.53
N GLU A 63 7.60 16.25 8.17
CA GLU A 63 7.99 15.99 9.56
C GLU A 63 9.47 15.59 9.67
N LEU A 64 9.99 14.89 8.68
CA LEU A 64 11.36 14.38 8.69
C LEU A 64 12.32 15.31 7.94
N LYS A 65 13.32 15.83 8.66
CA LYS A 65 14.34 16.75 8.08
C LYS A 65 15.50 16.05 7.39
N ASP A 66 15.56 14.73 7.45
CA ASP A 66 16.62 13.93 6.83
C ASP A 66 16.32 13.72 5.34
N PRO A 67 17.11 14.32 4.42
CA PRO A 67 16.86 14.20 2.99
C PRO A 67 17.10 12.78 2.45
N GLU A 68 17.84 11.92 3.15
CA GLU A 68 18.08 10.53 2.73
C GLU A 68 16.88 9.61 2.99
N ARG A 69 15.89 10.07 3.77
CA ARG A 69 14.70 9.31 4.13
C ARG A 69 13.44 9.78 3.38
N HIS A 70 13.60 10.50 2.27
CA HIS A 70 12.50 11.04 1.46
C HIS A 70 11.67 9.94 0.77
N ILE A 71 10.34 10.00 0.86
CA ILE A 71 9.44 8.98 0.28
C ILE A 71 8.40 9.52 -0.72
N SER A 72 8.21 10.83 -0.84
CA SER A 72 7.27 11.39 -1.83
C SER A 72 7.83 11.34 -3.26
N PRO A 73 6.98 11.10 -4.29
CA PRO A 73 5.59 10.70 -4.18
C PRO A 73 5.46 9.20 -3.84
N LEU A 74 4.73 8.90 -2.77
CA LEU A 74 4.41 7.52 -2.41
C LEU A 74 3.21 7.03 -3.24
N ARG A 75 3.37 5.92 -3.97
CA ARG A 75 2.32 5.33 -4.83
C ARG A 75 1.99 3.91 -4.36
N PRO A 76 0.78 3.38 -4.69
CA PRO A 76 0.41 2.01 -4.29
C PRO A 76 1.39 0.95 -4.79
N HIS A 77 2.04 1.22 -5.93
CA HIS A 77 3.00 0.31 -6.51
C HIS A 77 4.29 0.19 -5.71
N ASP A 78 4.72 1.29 -5.09
CA ASP A 78 5.93 1.34 -4.28
C ASP A 78 5.77 0.40 -3.06
N LEU A 79 4.59 0.39 -2.43
CA LEU A 79 4.26 -0.55 -1.35
C LEU A 79 4.32 -2.02 -1.79
N ARG A 80 3.85 -2.32 -3.00
CA ARG A 80 3.92 -3.68 -3.56
C ARG A 80 5.36 -4.10 -3.86
N HIS A 81 6.20 -3.17 -4.34
CA HIS A 81 7.63 -3.41 -4.54
C HIS A 81 8.33 -3.65 -3.20
N THR A 82 8.11 -2.81 -2.19
CA THR A 82 8.68 -3.00 -0.86
C THR A 82 8.28 -4.35 -0.27
N PHE A 83 7.00 -4.72 -0.35
CA PHE A 83 6.53 -6.03 0.10
C PHE A 83 7.24 -7.19 -0.62
N ALA A 84 7.33 -7.13 -1.96
CA ALA A 84 8.00 -8.18 -2.75
C ALA A 84 9.51 -8.28 -2.43
N ASN A 85 10.17 -7.14 -2.22
CA ASN A 85 11.57 -7.07 -1.84
C ASN A 85 11.84 -7.68 -0.46
N GLU A 86 11.04 -7.33 0.55
CA GLU A 86 11.19 -7.89 1.89
C GLU A 86 10.88 -9.38 1.91
N LEU A 87 9.83 -9.79 1.19
CA LEU A 87 9.47 -11.20 1.07
C LEU A 87 10.59 -12.04 0.43
N ALA A 88 11.28 -11.51 -0.58
CA ALA A 88 12.38 -12.19 -1.25
C ALA A 88 13.66 -12.33 -0.41
N LYS A 89 13.83 -11.51 0.64
CA LYS A 89 14.95 -11.63 1.60
C LYS A 89 14.69 -12.66 2.68
N HIS A 90 13.45 -13.08 2.86
CA HIS A 90 13.10 -14.03 3.91
C HIS A 90 13.69 -15.41 3.58
N PRO A 91 14.48 -16.03 4.48
CA PRO A 91 15.25 -17.23 4.17
C PRO A 91 14.38 -18.42 3.74
N ASP A 92 13.16 -18.51 4.26
CA ASP A 92 12.22 -19.59 3.99
C ASP A 92 11.32 -19.35 2.76
N VAL A 93 11.50 -18.24 2.05
CA VAL A 93 10.67 -17.91 0.89
C VAL A 93 11.31 -18.39 -0.40
N THR A 94 10.63 -19.28 -1.11
CA THR A 94 11.07 -19.78 -2.42
C THR A 94 10.58 -18.88 -3.56
N GLU A 95 11.15 -19.06 -4.76
CA GLU A 95 10.66 -18.41 -5.98
C GLU A 95 9.20 -18.78 -6.29
N GLN A 96 8.81 -20.01 -5.98
CA GLN A 96 7.43 -20.49 -6.15
C GLN A 96 6.45 -19.82 -5.17
N ASP A 97 6.89 -19.54 -3.94
CA ASP A 97 6.10 -18.76 -2.98
C ASP A 97 5.91 -17.31 -3.44
N LEU A 98 6.95 -16.71 -4.02
CA LEU A 98 6.89 -15.36 -4.60
C LEU A 98 5.92 -15.31 -5.80
N GLU A 99 5.98 -16.28 -6.70
CA GLU A 99 5.02 -16.44 -7.82
C GLU A 99 3.57 -16.47 -7.30
N ARG A 100 3.34 -17.29 -6.27
CA ARG A 100 2.00 -17.51 -5.68
C ARG A 100 1.48 -16.27 -4.96
N LEU A 101 2.30 -15.66 -4.11
CA LEU A 101 1.90 -14.54 -3.25
C LEU A 101 1.74 -13.24 -4.04
N LEU A 102 2.61 -12.99 -5.01
CA LEU A 102 2.54 -11.79 -5.86
C LEU A 102 1.61 -11.98 -7.07
N ARG A 103 1.16 -13.22 -7.35
CA ARG A 103 0.30 -13.57 -8.48
C ARG A 103 0.88 -13.13 -9.83
N HIS A 104 2.20 -13.17 -9.99
CA HIS A 104 2.84 -12.89 -11.27
C HIS A 104 2.97 -14.18 -12.07
N ARG A 105 2.37 -14.23 -13.26
CA ARG A 105 2.51 -15.37 -14.19
C ARG A 105 3.76 -15.30 -15.07
N ASN A 106 4.53 -14.21 -15.00
CA ASN A 106 5.69 -13.98 -15.85
C ASN A 106 6.94 -13.83 -14.98
N LYS A 107 7.86 -14.79 -15.11
CA LYS A 107 9.14 -14.87 -14.39
C LYS A 107 10.00 -13.62 -14.54
N ARG A 108 9.97 -12.97 -15.71
CA ARG A 108 10.74 -11.74 -15.96
C ARG A 108 10.27 -10.56 -15.11
N TYR A 109 8.98 -10.51 -14.76
CA TYR A 109 8.45 -9.49 -13.87
C TYR A 109 8.81 -9.76 -12.41
N LEU A 110 8.91 -11.02 -11.97
CA LEU A 110 9.32 -11.33 -10.61
C LEU A 110 10.71 -10.81 -10.28
N THR A 111 11.66 -10.96 -11.21
CA THR A 111 13.03 -10.46 -11.01
C THR A 111 13.09 -8.95 -10.79
N VAL A 112 12.21 -8.17 -11.43
CA VAL A 112 12.12 -6.71 -11.25
C VAL A 112 11.61 -6.34 -9.85
N TYR A 113 10.78 -7.17 -9.24
CA TYR A 113 10.15 -6.92 -7.94
C TYR A 113 10.93 -7.49 -6.76
N THR A 114 11.83 -8.44 -7.00
CA THR A 114 12.58 -9.15 -5.94
C THR A 114 14.07 -8.84 -5.95
N ARG A 115 14.57 -8.33 -7.08
CA ARG A 115 15.93 -7.80 -7.24
C ARG A 115 15.88 -6.48 -8.03
N PRO A 116 15.28 -5.42 -7.49
CA PRO A 116 15.37 -4.11 -8.13
C PRO A 116 16.87 -3.74 -8.20
N PRO A 117 17.35 -3.15 -9.30
CA PRO A 117 18.70 -2.61 -9.38
C PRO A 117 19.01 -1.79 -8.11
N GLU A 118 20.24 -1.81 -7.59
CA GLU A 118 20.59 -1.10 -6.35
C GLU A 118 20.15 0.36 -6.37
N ALA A 119 20.23 1.02 -7.53
CA ALA A 119 19.75 2.38 -7.76
C ALA A 119 18.24 2.58 -7.52
N THR A 120 17.43 1.53 -7.70
CA THR A 120 15.98 1.53 -7.47
C THR A 120 15.64 1.09 -6.04
N SER A 121 16.42 0.16 -5.46
CA SER A 121 16.26 -0.31 -4.08
C SER A 121 16.65 0.75 -3.02
N ALA A 122 17.61 1.62 -3.34
CA ALA A 122 18.07 2.70 -2.46
C ALA A 122 16.98 3.74 -2.17
N GLY A 123 16.00 3.92 -3.06
CA GLY A 123 14.87 4.84 -2.84
C GLY A 123 13.73 4.27 -1.98
N PHE A 124 13.77 2.98 -1.62
CA PHE A 124 12.69 2.30 -0.87
C PHE A 124 13.07 1.93 0.56
N LYS A 125 14.30 2.21 0.99
CA LYS A 125 14.78 1.93 2.35
C LYS A 125 15.07 3.24 3.04
N GLU A 126 14.42 3.48 4.17
CA GLU A 126 15.02 4.35 5.16
C GLU A 126 16.36 3.74 5.59
N LYS A 127 17.45 4.50 5.43
CA LYS A 127 18.69 4.17 6.11
C LYS A 127 18.48 4.55 7.59
N LEU A 128 18.29 3.54 8.44
CA LEU A 128 18.37 3.67 9.90
C LEU A 128 19.82 3.85 10.34
#